data_AF-A0A238IZ41-F1
#
_entry.id   AF-A0A238IZ41-F1
#
_cell.length_a   1.000
_cell.length_b   1.000
_cell.length_c   1.000
_cell.angle_alpha   90.00
_cell.angle_beta   90.00
_cell.angle_gamma   90.00
#
_symmetry.space_group_name_H-M   'P 1'
#
loop_
_entity.id
_entity.type
_entity.pdbx_description
1 polymer ?
#
loop_
_entity_poly.entity_id
_entity_poly.type
_entity_poly.pdbx_seq_one_letter_code
_entity_poly.pdbx_strand_id
1 'polypeptide(L)'
;MFTTIKRTAFALAVVFIGWIAIMATVMLLSDVAPAAVVFFPSPELLADLPDDTSILALERFRLTVVNATGGTRALYDAGAWLVLPAGLTGCLPLTKAQKAQLLARQSG
;
A
#
# COMPACT_ATOMS: atom_id res chain seq x y z
N MET A 1 21.10 17.74 28.75
CA MET A 1 21.26 16.61 27.79
C MET A 1 19.93 15.93 27.43
N PHE A 2 19.03 15.67 28.39
CA PHE A 2 17.68 15.10 28.12
C PHE A 2 16.79 15.95 27.19
N THR A 3 16.94 17.27 27.19
CA THR A 3 16.18 18.19 26.32
C THR A 3 16.52 18.02 24.84
N THR A 4 17.79 17.78 24.50
CA THR A 4 18.21 17.52 23.12
C THR A 4 17.64 16.20 22.61
N ILE A 5 17.77 15.10 23.37
CA ILE A 5 17.22 13.79 22.99
C ILE A 5 15.70 13.86 22.76
N LYS A 6 14.95 14.49 23.67
CA LYS A 6 13.50 14.67 23.50
C LYS A 6 13.18 15.50 22.25
N ARG A 7 13.95 16.56 21.97
CA ARG A 7 13.77 17.40 20.78
C ARG A 7 14.10 16.64 19.49
N THR A 8 15.17 15.84 19.48
CA THR A 8 15.56 15.05 18.30
C THR A 8 14.56 13.92 18.05
N ALA A 9 14.10 13.23 19.10
CA ALA A 9 13.06 12.22 18.98
C ALA A 9 11.75 12.82 18.46
N PHE A 10 11.37 13.99 18.96
CA PHE A 10 10.20 14.71 18.46
C PHE A 10 10.37 15.13 16.99
N ALA A 11 11.52 15.68 16.62
CA ALA A 11 11.81 16.05 15.23
C ALA A 11 11.76 14.83 14.29
N LEU A 12 12.32 13.69 14.70
CA LEU A 12 12.24 12.43 13.96
C LEU A 12 10.80 11.97 13.79
N ALA A 13 9.99 12.02 14.85
CA ALA A 13 8.58 11.67 14.77
C ALA A 13 7.82 12.59 13.80
N VAL A 14 8.05 13.90 13.87
CA VAL A 14 7.41 14.88 12.98
C VAL A 14 7.83 14.65 11.52
N VAL A 15 9.11 14.40 11.25
CA VAL A 15 9.59 14.10 9.90
C VAL A 15 8.97 12.82 9.37
N PHE A 16 8.89 11.77 10.21
CA PHE A 16 8.27 10.51 9.82
C PHE A 16 6.78 10.68 9.51
N ILE A 17 6.04 11.38 10.36
CA ILE A 17 4.61 11.68 10.15
C ILE A 17 4.43 12.52 8.88
N GLY A 18 5.24 13.57 8.70
CA GLY A 18 5.18 14.43 7.51
C GLY A 18 5.47 13.66 6.23
N TRP A 19 6.44 12.74 6.25
CA TRP A 19 6.75 11.87 5.12
C TRP A 19 5.58 10.94 4.77
N ILE A 20 4.98 10.28 5.76
CA ILE A 20 3.80 9.43 5.55
C ILE A 20 2.61 10.24 5.02
N ALA A 21 2.38 11.44 5.55
CA ALA A 21 1.33 12.34 5.09
C ALA A 21 1.54 12.74 3.63
N ILE A 22 2.78 13.05 3.21
CA ILE A 22 3.10 13.34 1.81
C ILE A 22 2.79 12.12 0.93
N MET A 23 3.19 10.91 1.32
CA MET A 23 2.90 9.69 0.55
C MET A 23 1.40 9.42 0.39
N ALA A 24 0.64 9.54 1.48
CA ALA A 24 -0.82 9.40 1.45
C ALA A 24 -1.49 10.47 0.58
N THR A 25 -0.99 11.71 0.64
CA THR A 25 -1.47 12.82 -0.17
C THR A 25 -1.21 12.58 -1.66
N VAL A 26 -0.01 12.14 -2.03
CA VAL A 26 0.34 11.80 -3.41
C VAL A 26 -0.56 10.69 -3.95
N MET A 27 -0.81 9.66 -3.15
CA MET A 27 -1.74 8.57 -3.51
C MET A 27 -3.14 9.12 -3.80
N LEU A 28 -3.68 9.92 -2.88
CA LEU A 28 -5.01 10.50 -2.99
C LEU A 28 -5.18 11.45 -4.19
N LEU A 29 -4.16 12.25 -4.50
CA LEU A 29 -4.22 13.22 -5.60
C LEU A 29 -3.93 12.61 -6.96
N SER A 30 -3.09 11.57 -7.02
CA SER A 30 -2.58 11.08 -8.28
C SER A 30 -3.39 9.89 -8.81
N ASP A 31 -3.93 9.02 -7.93
CA ASP A 31 -4.69 7.80 -8.28
C ASP A 31 -4.05 6.91 -9.39
N VAL A 32 -2.77 7.15 -9.69
CA VAL A 32 -2.02 6.47 -10.76
C VAL A 32 -1.49 5.11 -10.33
N ALA A 33 -1.51 4.82 -9.02
CA ALA A 33 -0.98 3.58 -8.49
C ALA A 33 -2.05 2.49 -8.55
N PRO A 34 -1.88 1.42 -9.36
CA PRO A 34 -2.88 0.35 -9.51
C PRO A 34 -3.07 -0.48 -8.24
N ALA A 35 -2.19 -0.29 -7.24
CA ALA A 35 -2.10 -1.08 -6.04
C ALA A 35 -1.99 -0.16 -4.81
N ALA A 36 -2.75 -0.49 -3.77
CA ALA A 36 -2.84 0.25 -2.52
C ALA A 36 -2.53 -0.68 -1.34
N VAL A 37 -1.68 -0.23 -0.41
CA VAL A 37 -1.48 -0.90 0.88
C VAL A 37 -2.29 -0.16 1.92
N VAL A 38 -3.22 -0.86 2.55
CA VAL A 38 -3.95 -0.41 3.72
C VAL A 38 -3.25 -0.92 4.97
N PHE A 39 -2.85 -0.02 5.85
CA PHE A 39 -2.40 -0.37 7.20
C PHE A 39 -3.58 -0.41 8.15
N PHE A 40 -3.61 -1.44 9.00
CA PHE A 40 -4.70 -1.74 9.92
C PHE A 40 -6.06 -1.90 9.20
N PRO A 41 -6.25 -3.00 8.42
CA PRO A 41 -7.56 -3.29 7.86
C PRO A 41 -8.56 -3.58 8.99
N SER A 42 -9.68 -2.84 9.01
CA SER A 42 -10.80 -3.15 9.89
C SER A 42 -11.59 -4.35 9.35
N PRO A 43 -12.33 -5.08 10.21
CA PRO A 43 -13.24 -6.13 9.73
C PRO A 43 -14.33 -5.58 8.80
N GLU A 44 -14.73 -4.32 9.00
CA GLU A 44 -15.69 -3.60 8.17
C GLU A 44 -15.14 -3.36 6.75
N LEU A 45 -13.87 -2.97 6.63
CA LEU A 45 -13.19 -2.84 5.33
C LEU A 45 -13.22 -4.13 4.54
N LEU A 46 -12.96 -5.27 5.19
CA LEU A 46 -13.00 -6.58 4.52
C LEU A 46 -14.41 -6.99 4.09
N ALA A 47 -15.44 -6.50 4.77
CA ALA A 47 -16.84 -6.79 4.46
C ALA A 47 -17.42 -5.87 3.38
N ASP A 48 -16.95 -4.61 3.32
CA ASP A 48 -17.43 -3.55 2.43
C ASP A 48 -16.43 -3.24 1.30
N LEU A 49 -15.55 -4.20 1.01
CA LEU A 49 -14.54 -4.07 -0.04
C LEU A 49 -15.25 -3.97 -1.41
N PRO A 50 -14.94 -2.99 -2.27
CA PRO A 50 -15.59 -2.84 -3.57
C PRO A 50 -15.44 -4.09 -4.42
N ASP A 51 -16.50 -4.52 -5.12
CA ASP A 51 -16.57 -5.80 -5.84
C ASP A 51 -15.43 -6.02 -6.87
N ASP A 52 -14.88 -4.94 -7.43
CA ASP A 52 -13.77 -5.00 -8.40
C ASP A 52 -12.38 -5.05 -7.76
N THR A 53 -12.30 -5.03 -6.43
CA THR A 53 -11.04 -4.99 -5.66
C THR A 53 -10.48 -6.39 -5.47
N SER A 54 -9.27 -6.64 -5.96
CA SER A 54 -8.59 -7.92 -5.76
C SER A 54 -7.58 -7.83 -4.61
N ILE A 55 -7.68 -8.75 -3.66
CA ILE A 55 -6.77 -8.86 -2.51
C ILE A 55 -5.52 -9.62 -2.95
N LEU A 56 -4.36 -8.97 -2.89
CA LEU A 56 -3.07 -9.58 -3.24
C LEU A 56 -2.39 -10.23 -2.03
N ALA A 57 -2.51 -9.58 -0.88
CA ALA A 57 -1.91 -10.03 0.36
C ALA A 57 -2.77 -9.55 1.53
N LEU A 58 -3.05 -10.46 2.45
CA LEU A 58 -3.74 -10.17 3.70
C LEU A 58 -2.86 -10.64 4.86
N GLU A 59 -2.37 -9.68 5.62
CA GLU A 59 -1.67 -9.89 6.89
C GLU A 59 -2.49 -9.31 8.04
N ARG A 60 -2.16 -9.70 9.28
CA ARG A 60 -2.88 -9.25 10.48
C ARG A 60 -2.96 -7.72 10.63
N PHE A 61 -2.01 -6.97 10.08
CA PHE A 61 -1.97 -5.51 10.20
C PHE A 61 -1.88 -4.79 8.84
N ARG A 62 -1.90 -5.52 7.72
CA ARG A 62 -1.70 -4.97 6.39
C ARG A 62 -2.57 -5.70 5.38
N LEU A 63 -3.25 -4.94 4.54
CA LEU A 63 -4.03 -5.46 3.43
C LEU A 63 -3.53 -4.78 2.16
N THR A 64 -3.08 -5.57 1.19
CA THR A 64 -2.68 -5.07 -0.12
C THR A 64 -3.75 -5.41 -1.12
N VAL A 65 -4.31 -4.39 -1.76
CA VAL A 65 -5.36 -4.53 -2.76
C VAL A 65 -4.93 -3.90 -4.09
N VAL A 66 -5.50 -4.40 -5.17
CA VAL A 66 -5.41 -3.79 -6.50
C VAL A 66 -6.79 -3.50 -7.05
N ASN A 67 -6.83 -2.52 -7.96
CA ASN A 67 -7.96 -2.30 -8.86
C ASN A 67 -9.28 -1.90 -8.17
N ALA A 68 -9.21 -1.16 -7.06
CA ALA A 68 -10.42 -0.60 -6.45
C ALA A 68 -11.06 0.44 -7.38
N THR A 69 -12.24 0.13 -7.91
CA THR A 69 -13.05 1.10 -8.65
C THR A 69 -13.46 2.24 -7.71
N GLY A 70 -13.18 3.49 -8.12
CA GLY A 70 -13.29 4.66 -7.24
C GLY A 70 -12.00 5.06 -6.52
N GLY A 71 -10.89 4.35 -6.78
CA GLY A 71 -9.55 4.74 -6.39
C GLY A 71 -9.33 4.78 -4.88
N THR A 72 -8.39 5.59 -4.45
CA THR A 72 -7.99 5.70 -3.03
C THR A 72 -9.15 6.08 -2.10
N ARG A 73 -10.14 6.84 -2.60
CA ARG A 73 -11.27 7.34 -1.83
C ARG A 73 -12.26 6.25 -1.44
N ALA A 74 -12.55 5.31 -2.35
CA ALA A 74 -13.42 4.17 -2.06
C ALA A 74 -12.87 3.30 -0.93
N LEU A 75 -11.53 3.16 -0.82
CA LEU A 75 -10.92 2.45 0.31
C LEU A 75 -11.13 3.19 1.63
N TYR A 76 -11.00 4.52 1.64
CA TYR A 76 -11.27 5.31 2.86
C TYR A 76 -12.75 5.24 3.26
N ASP A 77 -13.66 5.28 2.29
CA ASP A 77 -15.11 5.17 2.53
C ASP A 77 -15.47 3.77 3.08
N ALA A 78 -14.79 2.72 2.61
CA ALA A 78 -14.89 1.37 3.16
C ALA A 78 -14.19 1.19 4.53
N GLY A 79 -13.58 2.24 5.09
CA GLY A 79 -13.00 2.21 6.44
C GLY A 79 -11.50 1.93 6.52
N ALA A 80 -10.75 2.13 5.43
CA ALA A 80 -9.29 2.09 5.46
C ALA A 80 -8.71 3.21 6.34
N TRP A 81 -7.81 2.87 7.25
CA TRP A 81 -7.22 3.86 8.17
C TRP A 81 -6.09 4.67 7.53
N LEU A 82 -5.16 3.99 6.87
CA LEU A 82 -4.05 4.61 6.16
C LEU A 82 -3.82 3.87 4.85
N VAL A 83 -3.98 4.57 3.74
CA VAL A 83 -3.74 4.05 2.39
C VAL A 83 -2.43 4.63 1.87
N LEU A 84 -1.52 3.74 1.50
CA LEU A 84 -0.21 4.08 0.94
C LEU A 84 -0.08 3.51 -0.47
N PRO A 85 0.68 4.19 -1.35
CA PRO A 85 0.96 3.67 -2.67
C PRO A 85 1.76 2.37 -2.57
N ALA A 86 1.20 1.27 -3.07
CA ALA A 86 1.95 0.04 -3.22
C ALA A 86 2.74 0.13 -4.52
N GLY A 87 4.07 0.22 -4.42
CA GLY A 87 4.96 0.33 -5.58
C GLY A 87 5.07 -0.93 -6.45
N LEU A 88 4.33 -1.98 -6.13
CA LEU A 88 4.28 -3.21 -6.92
C LEU A 88 2.84 -3.47 -7.32
N THR A 89 2.55 -3.36 -8.62
CA THR A 89 1.45 -4.10 -9.23
C THR A 89 1.59 -5.54 -8.78
N GLY A 90 0.51 -6.16 -8.28
CA GLY A 90 0.51 -7.51 -7.71
C GLY A 90 1.08 -8.64 -8.56
N CYS A 91 1.52 -8.35 -9.77
CA CYS A 91 2.49 -9.12 -10.52
C CYS A 91 3.68 -8.20 -10.84
N LEU A 92 4.89 -8.62 -10.47
CA LEU A 92 6.10 -8.11 -11.09
C LEU A 92 5.90 -8.25 -12.62
N PRO A 93 6.01 -7.19 -13.43
CA PRO A 93 6.01 -7.37 -14.88
C PRO A 93 7.25 -8.17 -15.23
N LEU A 94 7.12 -9.49 -15.34
CA LEU A 94 8.23 -10.33 -15.77
C LEU A 94 8.63 -9.87 -17.16
N THR A 95 9.85 -9.36 -17.27
CA THR A 95 10.45 -9.11 -18.57
C THR A 95 10.45 -10.43 -19.36
N LYS A 96 10.37 -10.36 -20.69
CA LYS A 96 10.38 -11.57 -21.55
C LYS A 96 11.57 -12.49 -21.22
N ALA A 97 12.71 -11.90 -20.86
CA ALA A 97 13.91 -12.63 -20.42
C ALA A 97 13.68 -13.43 -19.14
N GLN A 98 13.06 -12.84 -18.12
CA GLN A 98 12.74 -13.53 -16.86
C GLN A 98 11.70 -14.63 -17.05
N LYS A 99 10.70 -14.40 -17.93
CA LYS A 99 9.70 -15.43 -18.28
C LYS A 99 10.36 -16.63 -18.99
N ALA A 100 11.30 -16.39 -19.90
CA ALA A 100 12.05 -17.44 -20.58
C ALA A 100 12.93 -18.25 -19.62
N GLN A 101 13.57 -17.59 -18.64
CA GLN A 101 14.38 -18.28 -17.62
C GLN A 101 13.54 -19.17 -16.68
N LEU A 102 12.33 -18.74 -16.30
CA LEU A 102 11.45 -19.57 -15.47
C LEU A 102 10.95 -20.81 -16.21
N LEU A 103 10.60 -20.66 -17.49
CA LEU A 103 10.21 -21.79 -18.33
C LEU A 103 11.37 -22.78 -18.50
N ALA A 104 12.59 -22.28 -18.71
CA ALA A 104 13.78 -23.13 -18.79
C ALA A 104 14.13 -23.84 -17.46
N ARG A 105 13.76 -23.25 -16.32
CA ARG A 105 14.00 -23.83 -14.99
C ARG A 105 12.93 -24.86 -14.58
N GLN A 106 11.71 -24.76 -15.11
CA GLN A 106 10.65 -25.76 -14.87
C GLN A 106 10.73 -26.98 -15.77
N SER A 107 11.53 -26.93 -16.84
CA SER A 107 11.70 -28.02 -17.80
C SER A 107 12.92 -28.91 -17.54
N GLY A 108 13.58 -28.78 -16.39
CA GLY A 108 14.72 -29.61 -15.96
C GLY A 108 14.43 -30.29 -14.64
#